data_AF-A0A9E1XB67-F1
#
_entry.id   AF-A0A9E1XB67-F1
#
_cell.length_a   1.000
_cell.length_b   1.000
_cell.length_c   1.000
_cell.angle_alpha   90.00
_cell.angle_beta   90.00
_cell.angle_gamma   90.00
#
_symmetry.space_group_name_H-M   'P 1'
#
loop_
_entity.id
_entity.type
_entity.pdbx_description
1 polymer ?
#
loop_
_entity_poly.entity_id
_entity_poly.type
_entity_poly.pdbx_seq_one_letter_code
_entity_poly.pdbx_strand_id
1 'polypeptide(L)'
;TFSKIALPLCAPALSATSLIIFAFTWNELLFSLVISSKNAITIPMFISGSFESRGVQFWFLSVRTMIAMSIPILIALLAQRYIVRGLTLGAVKG
;
A
#
# COMPACT_ATOMS: atom_id res chain seq x y z
N THR A 1 13.89 -28.96 3.22
CA THR A 1 12.52 -29.03 3.79
C THR A 1 11.82 -27.67 3.79
N PHE A 2 12.43 -26.61 4.35
CA PHE A 2 11.78 -25.29 4.49
C PHE A 2 11.29 -24.65 3.17
N SER A 3 12.18 -24.38 2.20
CA SER A 3 11.81 -23.65 0.97
C SER A 3 10.90 -24.42 0.01
N LYS A 4 10.88 -25.75 0.09
CA LYS A 4 10.09 -26.60 -0.82
C LYS A 4 8.72 -27.00 -0.26
N ILE A 5 8.54 -26.96 1.07
CA ILE A 5 7.33 -27.48 1.73
C ILE A 5 6.68 -26.39 2.57
N ALA A 6 7.39 -25.87 3.58
CA ALA A 6 6.83 -24.86 4.49
C ALA A 6 6.53 -23.53 3.79
N LEU A 7 7.43 -23.07 2.93
CA LEU A 7 7.32 -21.78 2.25
C LEU A 7 6.11 -21.68 1.28
N PRO A 8 5.83 -22.66 0.39
CA PRO A 8 4.62 -22.62 -0.44
C PRO A 8 3.32 -22.82 0.35
N LEU A 9 3.35 -23.57 1.46
CA LEU A 9 2.18 -23.70 2.35
C LEU A 9 1.80 -22.37 3.02
N CYS A 10 2.80 -21.57 3.41
CA CYS A 10 2.58 -20.24 3.99
C CYS A 10 2.39 -19.13 2.96
N ALA A 11 2.65 -19.36 1.67
CA ALA A 11 2.55 -18.36 0.60
C ALA A 11 1.21 -17.58 0.57
N PRO A 12 0.01 -18.20 0.68
CA PRO A 12 -1.24 -17.45 0.73
C PRO A 12 -1.34 -16.55 1.96
N ALA A 13 -0.91 -17.02 3.13
CA ALA A 13 -0.90 -16.23 4.35
C ALA A 13 0.07 -15.04 4.25
N LEU A 14 1.27 -15.26 3.72
CA LEU A 14 2.25 -14.20 3.46
C LEU A 14 1.74 -13.17 2.45
N SER A 15 1.01 -13.61 1.42
CA SER A 15 0.42 -12.68 0.46
C SER A 15 -0.62 -11.76 1.12
N ALA A 16 -1.51 -12.31 1.97
CA ALA A 16 -2.52 -11.54 2.69
C ALA A 16 -1.89 -10.53 3.67
N THR A 17 -0.91 -10.96 4.47
CA THR A 17 -0.22 -10.07 5.40
C THR A 17 0.57 -8.98 4.68
N SER A 18 1.23 -9.32 3.56
CA SER A 18 1.96 -8.33 2.75
C SER A 18 1.06 -7.21 2.22
N LEU A 19 -0.18 -7.54 1.80
CA LEU A 19 -1.15 -6.55 1.34
C LEU A 19 -1.61 -5.62 2.46
N ILE A 20 -1.85 -6.16 3.65
CA ILE A 20 -2.23 -5.38 4.82
C ILE A 20 -1.07 -4.44 5.22
N ILE A 21 0.14 -4.98 5.33
CA ILE A 21 1.34 -4.19 5.64
C ILE A 21 1.53 -3.09 4.60
N PHE A 22 1.42 -3.41 3.32
CA PHE A 22 1.51 -2.43 2.23
C PHE A 22 0.48 -1.31 2.38
N ALA A 23 -0.78 -1.64 2.68
CA ALA A 23 -1.83 -0.65 2.86
C ALA A 23 -1.53 0.35 4.01
N PHE A 24 -0.95 -0.14 5.11
CA PHE A 24 -0.50 0.72 6.21
C PHE A 24 0.74 1.54 5.83
N THR A 25 1.80 0.89 5.36
CA THR A 25 3.09 1.53 5.09
C THR A 25 3.01 2.56 3.95
N TRP A 26 2.14 2.36 2.95
CA TRP A 26 2.01 3.29 1.82
C TRP A 26 1.57 4.70 2.24
N ASN A 27 0.76 4.79 3.29
CA ASN A 27 0.18 6.06 3.76
C ASN A 27 0.91 6.64 4.98
N GLU A 28 2.01 6.01 5.42
CA GLU A 28 2.73 6.41 6.63
C GLU A 28 3.48 7.72 6.46
N LEU A 29 2.85 8.81 6.89
CA LEU A 29 3.41 10.16 6.87
C LEU A 29 4.30 10.44 8.08
N LEU A 30 3.88 10.04 9.28
CA LEU A 30 4.53 10.43 10.53
C LEU A 30 5.97 9.91 10.61
N PHE A 31 6.16 8.64 10.28
CA PHE A 31 7.49 8.05 10.25
C PHE A 31 8.38 8.72 9.19
N SER A 32 7.81 9.02 8.02
CA SER A 32 8.53 9.73 6.97
C SER A 32 8.92 11.15 7.38
N LEU A 33 8.09 11.88 8.13
CA LEU A 33 8.42 13.24 8.57
C LEU A 33 9.59 13.27 9.56
N VAL A 34 9.70 12.25 10.41
CA VAL A 34 10.73 12.19 11.46
C VAL A 34 12.08 11.74 10.92
N ILE A 35 12.10 10.79 9.97
CA ILE A 35 13.34 10.08 9.58
C ILE A 35 13.82 10.43 8.16
N SER A 36 12.95 10.97 7.31
CA SER A 36 13.32 11.22 5.92
C SER A 36 14.40 12.29 5.77
N SER A 37 15.36 12.00 4.88
CA SER A 37 16.36 12.95 4.38
C SER A 37 15.97 13.47 3.00
N LYS A 38 16.64 14.52 2.49
CA LYS A 38 16.40 15.12 1.16
C LYS A 38 16.47 14.10 0.01
N ASN A 39 17.23 13.01 0.18
CA ASN A 39 17.38 11.97 -0.84
C ASN A 39 16.35 10.82 -0.72
N ALA A 40 15.50 10.82 0.31
CA ALA A 40 14.60 9.70 0.63
C ALA A 40 13.16 10.15 0.89
N ILE A 41 12.64 11.05 0.06
CA ILE A 41 11.30 11.63 0.23
C ILE A 41 10.22 10.63 -0.19
N THR A 42 9.27 10.36 0.71
CA THR A 42 8.11 9.50 0.43
C THR A 42 6.95 10.27 -0.21
N ILE A 43 6.03 9.56 -0.86
CA ILE A 43 4.87 10.15 -1.52
C ILE A 43 3.99 10.96 -0.56
N PRO A 44 3.62 10.46 0.64
CA PRO A 44 2.83 11.26 1.59
C PRO A 44 3.52 12.56 2.00
N MET A 45 4.84 12.50 2.23
CA MET A 45 5.61 13.69 2.64
C MET A 45 5.74 14.72 1.51
N PHE A 46 5.89 14.25 0.27
CA PHE A 46 5.89 15.10 -0.91
C PHE A 46 4.56 15.84 -1.08
N ILE A 47 3.43 15.16 -0.79
CA ILE A 47 2.09 15.74 -0.83
C ILE A 47 1.93 16.79 0.29
N SER A 48 2.34 16.47 1.52
CA SER A 48 2.20 17.38 2.68
C SER A 48 3.10 18.62 2.59
N GLY A 49 4.26 18.52 1.93
CA GLY A 49 5.22 19.63 1.79
C GLY A 49 4.79 20.77 0.85
N SER A 50 3.56 20.73 0.30
CA SER A 50 3.07 21.67 -0.71
C SER A 50 2.63 23.05 -0.17
N PHE A 51 3.19 23.49 0.96
CA PHE A 51 2.97 24.85 1.47
C PHE A 51 3.81 25.84 0.64
N GLU A 52 3.35 26.14 -0.57
CA GLU A 52 3.92 27.23 -1.34
C GLU A 52 3.65 28.58 -0.64
N SER A 53 4.49 29.58 -0.91
CA SER A 53 4.36 30.95 -0.35
C SER A 53 3.01 31.61 -0.61
N ARG A 54 2.18 31.03 -1.49
CA ARG A 54 0.83 31.50 -1.86
C ARG A 54 -0.30 30.80 -1.09
N GLY A 55 0.00 29.94 -0.12
CA GLY A 55 -0.97 29.16 0.63
C GLY A 55 -1.25 27.78 0.01
N VAL A 56 -2.25 27.06 0.53
CA VAL A 56 -2.56 25.69 0.11
C VAL A 56 -3.23 25.68 -1.27
N GLN A 57 -2.53 25.14 -2.27
CA GLN A 57 -3.09 24.93 -3.60
C GLN A 57 -3.89 23.62 -3.66
N PHE A 58 -5.17 23.67 -3.28
CA PHE A 58 -6.05 22.49 -3.21
C PHE A 58 -6.15 21.71 -4.53
N TRP A 59 -6.11 22.39 -5.68
CA TRP A 59 -6.14 21.72 -6.98
C TRP A 59 -4.90 20.84 -7.18
N PHE A 60 -3.71 21.35 -6.82
CA PHE A 60 -2.45 20.63 -6.98
C PHE A 60 -2.34 19.47 -5.99
N LEU A 61 -2.79 19.70 -4.76
CA LEU A 61 -2.89 18.67 -3.73
C LEU A 61 -3.77 17.50 -4.20
N SER A 62 -4.97 17.80 -4.72
CA SER A 62 -5.92 16.79 -5.20
C SER A 62 -5.39 15.97 -6.38
N VAL A 63 -4.69 16.61 -7.34
CA VAL A 63 -4.08 15.88 -8.46
C VAL A 63 -2.99 14.93 -7.98
N ARG A 64 -2.13 15.40 -7.06
CA ARG A 64 -1.06 14.58 -6.48
C ARG A 64 -1.59 13.40 -5.66
N THR A 65 -2.61 13.61 -4.84
CA THR A 65 -3.23 12.53 -4.06
C THR A 65 -3.88 11.51 -4.99
N MET A 66 -4.56 11.95 -6.06
CA MET A 66 -5.16 11.05 -7.04
C MET A 66 -4.11 10.18 -7.75
N ILE A 67 -2.98 10.77 -8.16
CA ILE A 67 -1.86 10.03 -8.76
C ILE A 67 -1.26 9.06 -7.73
N ALA A 68 -1.05 9.50 -6.48
CA ALA A 68 -0.49 8.66 -5.42
C ALA A 68 -1.35 7.45 -5.07
N MET A 69 -2.68 7.58 -5.09
CA MET A 69 -3.60 6.48 -4.80
C MET A 69 -3.78 5.50 -5.97
N SER A 70 -3.38 5.86 -7.19
CA SER A 70 -3.50 4.97 -8.36
C SER A 70 -2.78 3.63 -8.16
N ILE A 71 -1.59 3.64 -7.54
CA ILE A 71 -0.76 2.44 -7.31
C ILE A 71 -1.40 1.48 -6.29
N PRO A 72 -1.80 1.92 -5.08
CA PRO A 72 -2.53 1.06 -4.14
C PRO A 72 -3.83 0.49 -4.73
N ILE A 73 -4.57 1.29 -5.50
CA ILE A 73 -5.81 0.84 -6.12
C ILE A 73 -5.53 -0.29 -7.12
N LEU A 74 -4.52 -0.15 -7.97
CA LEU A 74 -4.12 -1.20 -8.92
C LEU A 74 -3.71 -2.49 -8.19
N ILE A 75 -2.93 -2.38 -7.11
CA ILE A 75 -2.54 -3.54 -6.31
C ILE A 75 -3.76 -4.20 -5.66
N ALA A 76 -4.68 -3.43 -5.11
CA ALA A 76 -5.91 -3.94 -4.53
C ALA A 76 -6.79 -4.67 -5.56
N LEU A 77 -6.95 -4.11 -6.77
CA LEU A 77 -7.69 -4.75 -7.86
C LEU A 77 -7.05 -6.07 -8.29
N LEU A 78 -5.72 -6.12 -8.38
CA LEU A 78 -4.99 -7.36 -8.67
C LEU A 78 -5.10 -8.38 -7.53
N ALA A 79 -5.18 -7.93 -6.29
CA ALA A 79 -5.33 -8.77 -5.11
C ALA A 79 -6.75 -9.36 -4.97
N GLN A 80 -7.79 -8.63 -5.41
CA GLN A 80 -9.19 -9.08 -5.33
C GLN A 80 -9.39 -10.48 -5.93
N ARG A 81 -8.75 -10.80 -7.06
CA ARG A 81 -8.88 -12.14 -7.69
C ARG A 81 -8.39 -13.28 -6.78
N TYR A 82 -7.44 -13.02 -5.89
CA TYR A 82 -6.89 -13.99 -4.95
C TYR A 82 -7.77 -14.09 -3.70
N ILE A 83 -8.27 -12.96 -3.22
CA ILE A 83 -9.20 -12.90 -2.08
C ILE A 83 -10.52 -13.63 -2.42
N VAL A 84 -11.08 -13.39 -3.61
CA VAL A 84 -12.33 -14.04 -4.07
C VAL A 84 -12.16 -15.55 -4.19
N ARG A 85 -11.03 -16.04 -4.74
CA ARG A 85 -10.72 -17.48 -4.81
C ARG A 85 -10.56 -18.13 -3.43
N GLY A 86 -9.93 -17.41 -2.48
CA GLY A 86 -9.78 -17.87 -1.10
C GLY A 86 -11.11 -18.01 -0.36
N LEU A 87 -12.03 -17.07 -0.54
CA LEU A 87 -13.38 -17.12 0.03
C LEU A 87 -14.19 -18.30 -0.53
N THR A 88 -14.12 -18.56 -1.84
CA THR A 88 -14.87 -19.66 -2.47
C THR A 88 -14.38 -21.05 -2.06
N LEU A 89 -13.09 -21.24 -1.83
CA LEU A 89 -12.55 -22.54 -1.41
C LEU A 89 -12.79 -22.83 0.08
N GLY A 90 -12.89 -21.79 0.91
CA GLY A 90 -13.26 -21.90 2.33
C GLY A 90 -14.76 -22.16 2.56
N ALA A 91 -15.63 -21.61 1.71
CA ALA A 91 -17.08 -21.73 1.85
C ALA A 91 -17.65 -23.10 1.44
N VAL A 92 -16.93 -23.87 0.62
CA VAL A 92 -17.42 -25.17 0.09
C VAL A 92 -16.99 -26.37 0.95
N LYS A 93 -16.14 -26.14 1.96
CA LYS A 93 -15.73 -27.17 2.94
C LYS A 93 -16.39 -27.01 4.32
N GLY A 94 -17.37 -26.11 4.44
CA GLY A 94 -18.30 -26.04 5.57
C GLY A 94 -19.46 -26.98 5.37
#